data_AF-A0A2V6IZH7-F1
#
_entry.id   AF-A0A2V6IZH7-F1
#
_cell.length_a   1.000
_cell.length_b   1.000
_cell.length_c   1.000
_cell.angle_alpha   90.00
_cell.angle_beta   90.00
_cell.angle_gamma   90.00
#
_symmetry.space_group_name_H-M   'P 1'
#
loop_
_entity.id
_entity.type
_entity.pdbx_description
1 polymer ?
#
loop_
_entity_poly.entity_id
_entity_poly.type
_entity_poly.pdbx_seq_one_letter_code
_entity_poly.pdbx_strand_id
1 'polypeptide(L)'
;MRANPIELKKYAPEWTQLLTAVAFTFATLFAGKLLAQDENSATESTNICLQTARDALVSCKSAARSDYEVAIGRCINITDPAGRRSCQQQAAADLADARDTCSGGFDVRRASCQKLGPGPYDPIINPTNFTTTIDNPYFPFTPGTTFTYLSRNGRIRDVFAVTHDTRVINRVTCVQVHDSVYTNDELTEDTLDFFAQDREGNVWYFGENTAEFENGLLATIEGSFLSGVNHDKAGIIMKAHPAPGDFYRQEFSLGNAEDFAETLNLNS
;
A
#
# COMPACT_ATOMS: atom_id res chain seq x y z
N MET A 1 -2.91 -31.00 -6.40
CA MET A 1 -2.94 -31.27 -4.94
C MET A 1 -3.61 -30.07 -4.27
N ARG A 2 -4.18 -30.18 -3.07
CA ARG A 2 -4.46 -28.96 -2.28
C ARG A 2 -3.10 -28.51 -1.73
N ALA A 3 -2.69 -27.27 -2.01
CA ALA A 3 -1.60 -26.68 -1.25
C ALA A 3 -2.07 -26.48 0.19
N ASN A 4 -1.15 -26.59 1.14
CA ASN A 4 -1.42 -26.12 2.50
C ASN A 4 -1.54 -24.60 2.45
N PRO A 5 -2.46 -23.98 3.20
CA PRO A 5 -2.52 -22.53 3.30
C PRO A 5 -1.18 -21.98 3.80
N ILE A 6 -0.79 -20.85 3.21
CA ILE A 6 0.36 -20.04 3.64
C ILE A 6 -0.17 -18.84 4.42
N GLU A 7 0.36 -18.61 5.61
CA GLU A 7 0.05 -17.40 6.37
C GLU A 7 1.09 -16.33 6.02
N LEU A 8 0.65 -15.32 5.25
CA LEU A 8 1.43 -14.10 5.01
C LEU A 8 0.91 -12.98 5.90
N LYS A 9 1.82 -12.19 6.48
CA LYS A 9 1.50 -10.93 7.12
C LYS A 9 1.88 -9.76 6.21
N LYS A 10 0.87 -9.05 5.74
CA LYS A 10 1.01 -7.78 5.00
C LYS A 10 1.44 -6.65 5.95
N TYR A 11 2.26 -5.74 5.46
CA TYR A 11 2.62 -4.48 6.10
C TYR A 11 2.53 -3.38 5.03
N ALA A 12 1.65 -2.39 5.26
CA ALA A 12 1.55 -1.19 4.44
C ALA A 12 1.97 0.03 5.28
N PRO A 13 2.76 0.98 4.73
CA PRO A 13 2.92 2.30 5.32
C PRO A 13 1.75 3.17 4.83
N GLU A 14 0.73 3.34 5.65
CA GLU A 14 -0.43 4.19 5.35
C GLU A 14 0.04 5.66 5.21
N TRP A 15 0.11 6.17 3.98
CA TRP A 15 0.59 7.54 3.69
C TRP A 15 -0.55 8.54 3.44
N THR A 16 -1.69 8.11 2.87
CA THR A 16 -2.82 8.99 2.50
C THR A 16 -4.21 8.40 2.79
N GLN A 17 -4.42 7.77 3.96
CA GLN A 17 -5.79 7.59 4.49
C GLN A 17 -6.36 8.95 4.95
N LEU A 18 -6.85 9.76 4.00
CA LEU A 18 -7.48 11.05 4.29
C LEU A 18 -8.65 11.43 3.35
N LEU A 19 -9.36 10.43 2.83
CA LEU A 19 -10.80 10.53 2.57
C LEU A 19 -11.56 9.63 3.57
N THR A 20 -12.89 9.58 3.49
CA THR A 20 -13.72 9.70 4.69
C THR A 20 -14.03 8.39 5.43
N ALA A 21 -13.82 8.43 6.75
CA ALA A 21 -14.44 7.49 7.69
C ALA A 21 -14.91 8.24 8.95
N VAL A 22 -16.11 8.85 8.89
CA VAL A 22 -16.70 9.53 10.06
C VAL A 22 -17.18 8.49 11.08
N ALA A 23 -16.30 8.16 12.05
CA ALA A 23 -16.60 7.28 13.18
C ALA A 23 -16.39 8.02 14.52
N PHE A 24 -17.43 8.07 15.35
CA PHE A 24 -17.41 8.81 16.62
C PHE A 24 -16.77 8.01 17.77
N THR A 25 -15.71 8.58 18.39
CA THR A 25 -15.24 8.35 19.79
C THR A 25 -14.65 6.96 20.12
N PHE A 26 -13.70 6.78 21.05
CA PHE A 26 -13.35 7.51 22.29
C PHE A 26 -11.82 7.65 22.55
N ALA A 27 -11.49 8.51 23.53
CA ALA A 27 -10.17 8.81 24.14
C ALA A 27 -9.38 7.57 24.70
N THR A 28 -8.07 7.56 25.03
CA THR A 28 -6.97 8.58 25.23
C THR A 28 -5.57 7.86 25.09
N LEU A 29 -4.33 8.29 25.45
CA LEU A 29 -3.71 9.27 26.39
C LEU A 29 -2.21 9.57 26.03
N PHE A 30 -1.50 10.34 26.88
CA PHE A 30 -0.06 10.71 26.88
C PHE A 30 0.86 9.58 27.44
N ALA A 31 2.21 9.49 27.37
CA ALA A 31 3.37 10.14 26.69
C ALA A 31 4.66 9.33 27.10
N GLY A 32 5.94 9.53 26.68
CA GLY A 32 6.64 10.43 25.73
C GLY A 32 8.15 10.63 26.10
N LYS A 33 8.92 11.37 25.25
CA LYS A 33 10.33 11.89 25.39
C LYS A 33 11.59 11.02 25.08
N LEU A 34 12.27 11.47 24.00
CA LEU A 34 13.71 11.81 23.82
C LEU A 34 14.86 10.77 23.88
N LEU A 35 15.51 10.66 22.71
CA LEU A 35 16.95 10.69 22.40
C LEU A 35 17.98 9.81 23.15
N ALA A 36 18.69 9.03 22.35
CA ALA A 36 20.15 8.93 22.40
C ALA A 36 20.74 9.38 21.05
N GLN A 37 21.89 10.05 21.06
CA GLN A 37 22.76 10.20 19.89
C GLN A 37 24.03 9.38 20.15
N ASP A 38 24.55 8.72 19.12
CA ASP A 38 25.89 8.16 19.10
C ASP A 38 26.62 8.66 17.85
N GLU A 39 27.86 9.11 18.01
CA GLU A 39 28.73 9.52 16.91
C GLU A 39 29.90 8.55 16.80
N ASN A 40 30.10 7.92 15.63
CA ASN A 40 31.44 7.90 15.02
C ASN A 40 31.53 7.38 13.57
N SER A 41 32.32 8.14 12.79
CA SER A 41 33.35 7.67 11.84
C SER A 41 33.00 6.79 10.63
N ALA A 42 33.02 7.48 9.48
CA ALA A 42 33.62 7.07 8.21
C ALA A 42 32.91 6.04 7.33
N THR A 43 32.74 6.42 6.05
CA THR A 43 32.16 5.61 4.97
C THR A 43 30.79 5.00 5.31
N GLU A 44 29.84 5.85 5.74
CA GLU A 44 28.43 5.52 5.48
C GLU A 44 28.26 5.31 3.97
N SER A 45 27.96 4.08 3.58
CA SER A 45 27.28 3.85 2.31
C SER A 45 25.89 4.46 2.44
N THR A 46 25.52 5.37 1.53
CA THR A 46 24.27 6.12 1.62
C THR A 46 23.10 5.14 1.77
N ASN A 47 22.43 5.18 2.92
CA ASN A 47 21.28 4.32 3.20
C ASN A 47 20.07 4.85 2.43
N ILE A 48 19.99 4.50 1.15
CA ILE A 48 18.99 4.97 0.18
C ILE A 48 17.58 4.59 0.63
N CYS A 49 17.40 3.41 1.23
CA CYS A 49 16.11 2.99 1.78
C CYS A 49 15.63 3.95 2.89
N LEU A 50 16.48 4.25 3.88
CA LEU A 50 16.16 5.17 4.97
C LEU A 50 16.10 6.64 4.51
N GLN A 51 16.91 7.03 3.51
CA GLN A 51 16.90 8.38 2.98
C GLN A 51 15.58 8.68 2.28
N THR A 52 15.18 7.83 1.32
CA THR A 52 13.86 7.94 0.66
C THR A 52 12.69 7.83 1.64
N ALA A 53 12.85 7.14 2.78
CA ALA A 53 11.86 7.16 3.85
C ALA A 53 11.73 8.52 4.55
N ARG A 54 12.85 9.21 4.81
CA ARG A 54 12.85 10.59 5.35
C ARG A 54 12.25 11.57 4.34
N ASP A 55 12.56 11.39 3.05
CA ASP A 55 12.08 12.27 1.99
C ASP A 55 10.56 12.14 1.80
N ALA A 56 10.02 10.91 1.83
CA ALA A 56 8.57 10.65 1.87
C ALA A 56 7.90 11.25 3.12
N LEU A 57 8.49 11.09 4.31
CA LEU A 57 8.01 11.70 5.55
C LEU A 57 7.92 13.23 5.48
N VAL A 58 8.94 13.88 4.89
CA VAL A 58 8.96 15.33 4.70
C VAL A 58 7.89 15.75 3.70
N SER A 59 7.76 15.05 2.57
CA SER A 59 6.72 15.31 1.56
C SER A 59 5.31 15.22 2.16
N CYS A 60 4.99 14.11 2.83
CA CYS A 60 3.70 13.88 3.48
C CYS A 60 3.36 14.99 4.51
N LYS A 61 4.32 15.38 5.36
CA LYS A 61 4.13 16.44 6.36
C LYS A 61 4.04 17.85 5.76
N SER A 62 4.52 18.04 4.53
CA SER A 62 4.31 19.25 3.74
C SER A 62 2.94 19.27 3.04
N ALA A 63 2.48 18.14 2.49
CA ALA A 63 1.14 18.00 1.91
C ALA A 63 0.05 18.30 2.96
N ALA A 64 0.05 17.56 4.08
CA ALA A 64 -0.85 17.78 5.21
C ALA A 64 -0.87 19.23 5.71
N ARG A 65 0.27 19.95 5.62
CA ARG A 65 0.34 21.37 5.97
C ARG A 65 -0.29 22.29 4.92
N SER A 66 -0.16 21.98 3.63
CA SER A 66 -0.85 22.67 2.54
C SER A 66 -2.37 22.55 2.70
N ASP A 67 -2.85 21.33 2.93
CA ASP A 67 -4.29 21.05 3.03
C ASP A 67 -4.92 21.75 4.23
N TYR A 68 -4.22 21.80 5.37
CA TYR A 68 -4.59 22.62 6.52
C TYR A 68 -4.74 24.11 6.18
N GLU A 69 -3.80 24.69 5.43
CA GLU A 69 -3.84 26.12 5.08
C GLU A 69 -5.02 26.42 4.14
N VAL A 70 -5.32 25.50 3.20
CA VAL A 70 -6.54 25.56 2.37
C VAL A 70 -7.81 25.42 3.22
N ALA A 71 -7.84 24.47 4.16
CA ALA A 71 -8.99 24.25 5.05
C ALA A 71 -9.28 25.46 5.93
N ILE A 72 -8.26 26.08 6.54
CA ILE A 72 -8.39 27.33 7.29
C ILE A 72 -8.92 28.47 6.39
N GLY A 73 -8.47 28.55 5.14
CA GLY A 73 -9.00 29.46 4.14
C GLY A 73 -10.51 29.27 3.89
N ARG A 74 -10.96 28.02 3.75
CA ARG A 74 -12.40 27.67 3.66
C ARG A 74 -13.15 28.08 4.92
N CYS A 75 -12.61 27.81 6.11
CA CYS A 75 -13.24 28.16 7.38
C CYS A 75 -13.45 29.67 7.55
N ILE A 76 -12.50 30.51 7.13
CA ILE A 76 -12.62 31.98 7.20
C ILE A 76 -13.86 32.49 6.44
N ASN A 77 -14.24 31.82 5.35
CA ASN A 77 -15.40 32.16 4.52
C ASN A 77 -16.76 31.76 5.16
N ILE A 78 -16.77 31.03 6.28
CA ILE A 78 -17.99 30.73 7.03
C ILE A 78 -18.45 32.00 7.76
N THR A 79 -19.69 32.43 7.55
CA THR A 79 -20.25 33.66 8.13
C THR A 79 -20.52 33.55 9.63
N ASP A 80 -21.07 32.43 10.09
CA ASP A 80 -21.34 32.16 11.50
C ASP A 80 -20.03 32.04 12.33
N PRO A 81 -19.83 32.84 13.39
CA PRO A 81 -18.69 32.72 14.28
C PRO A 81 -18.58 31.38 15.04
N ALA A 82 -19.67 30.63 15.25
CA ALA A 82 -19.60 29.33 15.90
C ALA A 82 -19.10 28.24 14.93
N GLY A 83 -19.74 28.10 13.77
CA GLY A 83 -19.31 27.23 12.67
C GLY A 83 -17.88 27.52 12.20
N ARG A 84 -17.46 28.79 12.12
CA ARG A 84 -16.08 29.17 11.81
C ARG A 84 -15.09 28.56 12.82
N ARG A 85 -15.36 28.66 14.13
CA ARG A 85 -14.50 28.08 15.17
C ARG A 85 -14.48 26.55 15.12
N SER A 86 -15.64 25.92 14.90
CA SER A 86 -15.75 24.46 14.75
C SER A 86 -14.91 23.96 13.56
N CYS A 87 -15.04 24.61 12.40
CA CYS A 87 -14.23 24.31 11.21
C CYS A 87 -12.72 24.47 11.48
N GLN A 88 -12.31 25.55 12.17
CA GLN A 88 -10.91 25.77 12.53
C GLN A 88 -10.37 24.75 13.54
N GLN A 89 -11.23 24.20 14.40
CA GLN A 89 -10.90 23.11 15.32
C GLN A 89 -10.77 21.79 14.57
N GLN A 90 -11.69 21.49 13.63
CA GLN A 90 -11.62 20.29 12.80
C GLN A 90 -10.35 20.29 11.94
N ALA A 91 -10.07 21.35 11.19
CA ALA A 91 -8.85 21.47 10.40
C ALA A 91 -7.56 21.26 11.24
N ALA A 92 -7.56 21.72 12.50
CA ALA A 92 -6.43 21.52 13.40
C ALA A 92 -6.30 20.08 13.92
N ALA A 93 -7.39 19.32 13.99
CA ALA A 93 -7.39 17.87 14.23
C ALA A 93 -6.94 17.12 12.97
N ASP A 94 -7.52 17.43 11.81
CA ASP A 94 -7.16 16.83 10.51
C ASP A 94 -5.64 16.94 10.24
N LEU A 95 -5.04 18.10 10.54
CA LEU A 95 -3.58 18.32 10.47
C LEU A 95 -2.77 17.47 11.47
N ALA A 96 -3.30 17.23 12.67
CA ALA A 96 -2.63 16.43 13.68
C ALA A 96 -2.66 14.95 13.29
N ASP A 97 -3.83 14.46 12.89
CA ASP A 97 -4.07 13.08 12.50
C ASP A 97 -3.25 12.73 11.25
N ALA A 98 -3.30 13.57 10.20
CA ALA A 98 -2.45 13.42 9.00
C ALA A 98 -0.95 13.33 9.33
N ARG A 99 -0.48 14.11 10.31
CA ARG A 99 0.92 14.10 10.73
C ARG A 99 1.29 12.86 11.54
N ASP A 100 0.34 12.23 12.19
CA ASP A 100 0.53 10.93 12.85
C ASP A 100 0.57 9.81 11.81
N THR A 101 -0.36 9.79 10.84
CA THR A 101 -0.35 8.91 9.65
C THR A 101 1.00 8.96 8.93
N CYS A 102 1.49 10.16 8.56
CA CYS A 102 2.84 10.33 7.99
C CYS A 102 3.96 9.74 8.88
N SER A 103 3.80 9.78 10.21
CA SER A 103 4.79 9.23 11.14
C SER A 103 4.72 7.71 11.24
N GLY A 104 3.51 7.13 11.20
CA GLY A 104 3.28 5.68 11.11
C GLY A 104 3.87 5.09 9.84
N GLY A 105 3.60 5.70 8.68
CA GLY A 105 4.18 5.30 7.40
C GLY A 105 5.72 5.33 7.40
N PHE A 106 6.33 6.35 8.01
CA PHE A 106 7.79 6.40 8.21
C PHE A 106 8.31 5.29 9.12
N ASP A 107 7.62 5.00 10.22
CA ASP A 107 8.02 3.98 11.18
C ASP A 107 7.95 2.56 10.57
N VAL A 108 6.91 2.26 9.79
CA VAL A 108 6.79 1.03 8.98
C VAL A 108 7.91 0.94 7.95
N ARG A 109 8.14 2.01 7.17
CA ARG A 109 9.20 2.03 6.15
C ARG A 109 10.60 1.90 6.76
N ARG A 110 10.86 2.55 7.90
CA ARG A 110 12.12 2.43 8.65
C ARG A 110 12.35 0.99 9.13
N ALA A 111 11.34 0.34 9.72
CA ALA A 111 11.44 -1.05 10.15
C ALA A 111 11.68 -1.99 8.96
N SER A 112 11.03 -1.73 7.82
CA SER A 112 11.21 -2.51 6.59
C SER A 112 12.63 -2.35 6.01
N CYS A 113 13.20 -1.15 6.04
CA CYS A 113 14.61 -0.92 5.69
C CYS A 113 15.60 -1.62 6.63
N GLN A 114 15.26 -1.83 7.90
CA GLN A 114 16.09 -2.63 8.82
C GLN A 114 16.11 -4.12 8.46
N LYS A 115 15.00 -4.66 7.92
CA LYS A 115 14.93 -6.05 7.42
C LYS A 115 15.55 -6.23 6.03
N LEU A 116 15.28 -5.33 5.09
CA LEU A 116 15.70 -5.43 3.68
C LEU A 116 17.12 -4.90 3.42
N GLY A 117 17.68 -4.10 4.34
CA GLY A 117 18.98 -3.48 4.20
C GLY A 117 18.95 -2.07 3.58
N PRO A 118 20.11 -1.41 3.48
CA PRO A 118 20.22 0.02 3.19
C PRO A 118 20.12 0.39 1.70
N GLY A 119 20.17 -0.59 0.80
CA GLY A 119 20.29 -0.37 -0.65
C GLY A 119 19.04 0.22 -1.31
N PRO A 120 19.13 0.62 -2.59
CA PRO A 120 17.96 0.91 -3.40
C PRO A 120 17.19 -0.39 -3.66
N TYR A 121 15.85 -0.31 -3.71
CA TYR A 121 15.06 -1.38 -4.32
C TYR A 121 15.11 -1.21 -5.84
N ASP A 122 15.64 -2.19 -6.57
CA ASP A 122 15.77 -2.16 -8.03
C ASP A 122 15.80 -3.58 -8.63
N PRO A 123 14.65 -4.27 -8.72
CA PRO A 123 14.58 -5.62 -9.29
C PRO A 123 14.85 -5.62 -10.81
N ILE A 124 15.69 -6.55 -11.27
CA ILE A 124 16.08 -6.66 -12.68
C ILE A 124 14.97 -7.37 -13.48
N ILE A 125 14.06 -6.58 -14.04
CA ILE A 125 13.01 -7.08 -14.94
C ILE A 125 13.60 -7.41 -16.32
N ASN A 126 13.84 -8.71 -16.58
CA ASN A 126 14.07 -9.23 -17.94
C ASN A 126 12.76 -9.81 -18.49
N PRO A 127 12.11 -9.19 -19.49
CA PRO A 127 10.82 -9.66 -19.99
C PRO A 127 10.77 -11.11 -20.47
N THR A 128 11.90 -11.67 -20.93
CA THR A 128 11.95 -13.07 -21.37
C THR A 128 11.90 -14.08 -20.22
N ASN A 129 12.06 -13.63 -18.97
CA ASN A 129 11.94 -14.46 -17.77
C ASN A 129 10.49 -14.59 -17.27
N PHE A 130 9.52 -13.92 -17.88
CA PHE A 130 8.13 -13.89 -17.40
C PHE A 130 7.16 -14.65 -18.31
N THR A 131 6.07 -15.12 -17.72
CA THR A 131 4.97 -15.82 -18.39
C THR A 131 3.61 -15.40 -17.82
N THR A 132 2.56 -15.52 -18.65
CA THR A 132 1.15 -15.38 -18.25
C THR A 132 0.54 -16.70 -17.75
N THR A 133 1.26 -17.82 -17.84
CA THR A 133 0.90 -19.07 -17.15
C THR A 133 1.35 -18.97 -15.69
N ILE A 134 0.43 -18.63 -14.79
CA ILE A 134 0.70 -18.48 -13.37
C ILE A 134 0.22 -19.75 -12.65
N ASP A 135 1.12 -20.72 -12.49
CA ASP A 135 0.87 -22.04 -11.89
C ASP A 135 1.49 -22.23 -10.50
N ASN A 136 1.99 -21.14 -9.88
CA ASN A 136 2.49 -21.09 -8.50
C ASN A 136 1.52 -21.82 -7.54
N PRO A 137 2.00 -22.77 -6.71
CA PRO A 137 1.12 -23.64 -5.93
C PRO A 137 0.32 -22.92 -4.83
N TYR A 138 0.72 -21.71 -4.43
CA TYR A 138 0.06 -20.90 -3.40
C TYR A 138 -0.83 -19.80 -3.98
N PHE A 139 -0.58 -19.36 -5.21
CA PHE A 139 -1.33 -18.29 -5.89
C PHE A 139 -1.51 -18.58 -7.41
N PRO A 140 -2.18 -19.68 -7.80
CA PRO A 140 -2.31 -20.08 -9.20
C PRO A 140 -3.50 -19.39 -9.88
N PHE A 141 -3.30 -18.80 -11.05
CA PHE A 141 -4.36 -18.15 -11.81
C PHE A 141 -4.76 -18.96 -13.05
N THR A 142 -6.02 -19.36 -13.10
CA THR A 142 -6.65 -19.93 -14.30
C THR A 142 -7.69 -18.92 -14.82
N PRO A 143 -7.55 -18.39 -16.05
CA PRO A 143 -8.51 -17.46 -16.64
C PRO A 143 -9.97 -17.91 -16.53
N GLY A 144 -10.86 -17.00 -16.16
CA GLY A 144 -12.26 -17.28 -15.86
C GLY A 144 -12.53 -17.84 -14.47
N THR A 145 -11.52 -17.93 -13.59
CA THR A 145 -11.72 -18.27 -12.17
C THR A 145 -12.01 -17.02 -11.37
N THR A 146 -13.13 -17.02 -10.65
CA THR A 146 -13.46 -16.01 -9.64
C THR A 146 -13.32 -16.61 -8.26
N PHE A 147 -12.54 -15.96 -7.40
CA PHE A 147 -12.51 -16.20 -5.97
C PHE A 147 -13.46 -15.21 -5.28
N THR A 148 -13.81 -15.46 -4.02
CA THR A 148 -14.66 -14.56 -3.25
C THR A 148 -14.31 -14.74 -1.79
N TYR A 149 -13.70 -13.72 -1.20
CA TYR A 149 -13.29 -13.75 0.20
C TYR A 149 -14.28 -12.94 1.02
N LEU A 150 -14.52 -13.38 2.26
CA LEU A 150 -15.45 -12.75 3.19
C LEU A 150 -14.73 -12.48 4.51
N SER A 151 -14.87 -11.27 5.04
CA SER A 151 -14.39 -10.96 6.38
C SER A 151 -15.12 -11.82 7.43
N ARG A 152 -14.50 -12.03 8.60
CA ARG A 152 -15.07 -12.86 9.69
C ARG A 152 -16.47 -12.44 10.16
N ASN A 153 -16.83 -11.17 9.97
CA ASN A 153 -18.15 -10.60 10.29
C ASN A 153 -19.10 -10.48 9.07
N GLY A 154 -18.70 -10.96 7.89
CA GLY A 154 -19.46 -10.88 6.64
C GLY A 154 -19.63 -9.45 6.08
N ARG A 155 -18.97 -8.45 6.67
CA ARG A 155 -19.15 -7.03 6.32
C ARG A 155 -18.40 -6.63 5.05
N ILE A 156 -17.28 -7.28 4.75
CA ILE A 156 -16.47 -7.05 3.55
C ILE A 156 -16.50 -8.31 2.70
N ARG A 157 -16.74 -8.14 1.40
CA ARG A 157 -16.62 -9.15 0.35
C ARG A 157 -15.67 -8.61 -0.72
N ASP A 158 -14.55 -9.28 -0.99
CA ASP A 158 -13.83 -9.08 -2.26
C ASP A 158 -14.26 -10.13 -3.29
N VAL A 159 -14.04 -9.83 -4.57
CA VAL A 159 -14.45 -10.68 -5.70
C VAL A 159 -13.32 -10.76 -6.74
N PHE A 160 -12.14 -11.19 -6.29
CA PHE A 160 -10.95 -11.38 -7.12
C PHE A 160 -11.19 -12.31 -8.35
N ALA A 161 -11.33 -11.72 -9.54
CA ALA A 161 -11.70 -12.40 -10.78
C ALA A 161 -10.56 -12.42 -11.81
N VAL A 162 -9.97 -13.59 -12.06
CA VAL A 162 -8.93 -13.78 -13.08
C VAL A 162 -9.54 -13.64 -14.47
N THR A 163 -9.21 -12.58 -15.19
CA THR A 163 -9.78 -12.30 -16.51
C THR A 163 -9.13 -13.17 -17.61
N HIS A 164 -9.56 -12.98 -18.86
CA HIS A 164 -8.87 -13.52 -20.04
C HIS A 164 -7.94 -12.47 -20.69
N ASP A 165 -7.89 -11.26 -20.15
CA ASP A 165 -7.17 -10.13 -20.72
C ASP A 165 -5.73 -10.05 -20.21
N THR A 166 -4.89 -9.39 -20.98
CA THR A 166 -3.47 -9.17 -20.64
C THR A 166 -3.03 -7.76 -21.02
N ARG A 167 -2.10 -7.20 -20.25
CA ARG A 167 -1.54 -5.87 -20.46
C ARG A 167 -0.02 -5.91 -20.48
N VAL A 168 0.61 -5.13 -21.35
CA VAL A 168 2.08 -5.03 -21.38
C VAL A 168 2.53 -3.89 -20.46
N ILE A 169 3.21 -4.22 -19.36
CA ILE A 169 3.73 -3.30 -18.34
C ILE A 169 5.21 -3.60 -18.10
N ASN A 170 6.05 -2.57 -18.02
CA ASN A 170 7.52 -2.71 -17.99
C ASN A 170 8.07 -3.71 -19.04
N ARG A 171 7.46 -3.74 -20.23
CA ARG A 171 7.72 -4.68 -21.35
C ARG A 171 7.39 -6.16 -21.07
N VAL A 172 6.87 -6.51 -19.90
CA VAL A 172 6.34 -7.84 -19.55
C VAL A 172 4.85 -7.91 -19.93
N THR A 173 4.39 -9.04 -20.45
CA THR A 173 2.94 -9.29 -20.62
C THR A 173 2.40 -9.88 -19.32
N CYS A 174 1.50 -9.13 -18.67
CA CYS A 174 0.87 -9.49 -17.41
C CYS A 174 -0.56 -9.98 -17.63
N VAL A 175 -1.00 -10.97 -16.85
CA VAL A 175 -2.41 -11.35 -16.66
C VAL A 175 -3.12 -10.20 -15.94
N GLN A 176 -4.29 -9.81 -16.43
CA GLN A 176 -5.17 -8.88 -15.72
C GLN A 176 -6.09 -9.66 -14.78
N VAL A 177 -6.15 -9.24 -13.52
CA VAL A 177 -7.25 -9.58 -12.60
C VAL A 177 -8.17 -8.37 -12.51
N HIS A 178 -9.44 -8.61 -12.20
CA HIS A 178 -10.39 -7.59 -11.79
C HIS A 178 -10.82 -7.92 -10.36
N ASP A 179 -10.44 -7.11 -9.39
CA ASP A 179 -10.98 -7.18 -8.02
C ASP A 179 -12.08 -6.12 -7.82
N SER A 180 -13.00 -6.42 -6.91
CA SER A 180 -14.13 -5.57 -6.57
C SER A 180 -14.45 -5.77 -5.09
N VAL A 181 -14.04 -4.80 -4.25
CA VAL A 181 -14.25 -4.85 -2.81
C VAL A 181 -15.59 -4.19 -2.47
N TYR A 182 -16.45 -4.91 -1.77
CA TYR A 182 -17.75 -4.44 -1.29
C TYR A 182 -17.78 -4.37 0.24
N THR A 183 -18.29 -3.27 0.78
CA THR A 183 -18.51 -3.09 2.22
C THR A 183 -20.01 -2.85 2.50
N ASN A 184 -20.64 -3.74 3.28
CA ASN A 184 -22.10 -3.78 3.46
C ASN A 184 -22.90 -3.88 2.14
N ASP A 185 -22.41 -4.68 1.19
CA ASP A 185 -22.94 -4.83 -0.19
C ASP A 185 -22.78 -3.61 -1.12
N GLU A 186 -22.34 -2.44 -0.63
CA GLU A 186 -21.96 -1.31 -1.47
C GLU A 186 -20.54 -1.50 -2.04
N LEU A 187 -20.33 -1.18 -3.32
CA LEU A 187 -18.99 -1.21 -3.93
C LEU A 187 -18.14 -0.09 -3.34
N THR A 188 -16.99 -0.44 -2.78
CA THR A 188 -16.03 0.49 -2.18
C THR A 188 -14.70 0.57 -2.93
N GLU A 189 -14.36 -0.44 -3.73
CA GLU A 189 -13.14 -0.47 -4.56
C GLU A 189 -13.38 -1.25 -5.86
N ASP A 190 -12.83 -0.79 -6.99
CA ASP A 190 -12.89 -1.44 -8.30
C ASP A 190 -11.49 -1.39 -8.96
N THR A 191 -10.78 -2.52 -8.99
CA THR A 191 -9.33 -2.55 -9.25
C THR A 191 -8.96 -3.49 -10.39
N LEU A 192 -8.11 -3.01 -11.31
CA LEU A 192 -7.49 -3.83 -12.34
C LEU A 192 -6.02 -4.07 -12.01
N ASP A 193 -5.73 -5.23 -11.44
CA ASP A 193 -4.39 -5.69 -11.09
C ASP A 193 -3.67 -6.35 -12.26
N PHE A 194 -2.33 -6.27 -12.26
CA PHE A 194 -1.50 -6.86 -13.30
C PHE A 194 -0.40 -7.76 -12.72
N PHE A 195 -0.46 -9.06 -13.02
CA PHE A 195 0.45 -10.07 -12.48
C PHE A 195 1.21 -10.84 -13.58
N ALA A 196 2.43 -11.29 -13.30
CA ALA A 196 3.15 -12.25 -14.15
C ALA A 196 4.01 -13.18 -13.30
N GLN A 197 4.17 -14.43 -13.72
CA GLN A 197 5.06 -15.38 -13.03
C GLN A 197 6.44 -15.41 -13.69
N ASP A 198 7.50 -15.50 -12.89
CA ASP A 198 8.87 -15.66 -13.39
C ASP A 198 9.25 -17.15 -13.63
N ARG A 199 10.44 -17.37 -14.21
CA ARG A 199 11.01 -18.71 -14.45
C ARG A 199 11.39 -19.49 -13.18
N GLU A 200 11.44 -18.85 -12.03
CA GLU A 200 11.68 -19.50 -10.73
C GLU A 200 10.35 -19.92 -10.07
N GLY A 201 9.22 -19.38 -10.55
CA GLY A 201 7.87 -19.65 -10.07
C GLY A 201 7.31 -18.57 -9.14
N ASN A 202 8.01 -17.45 -8.94
CA ASN A 202 7.50 -16.35 -8.12
C ASN A 202 6.44 -15.59 -8.92
N VAL A 203 5.31 -15.26 -8.29
CA VAL A 203 4.30 -14.38 -8.88
C VAL A 203 4.68 -12.95 -8.53
N TRP A 204 4.84 -12.12 -9.56
CA TRP A 204 5.16 -10.71 -9.45
C TRP A 204 3.93 -9.85 -9.71
N TYR A 205 3.78 -8.78 -8.93
CA TYR A 205 2.77 -7.75 -9.08
C TYR A 205 3.40 -6.56 -9.81
N PHE A 206 2.86 -6.21 -10.97
CA PHE A 206 3.39 -5.18 -11.87
C PHE A 206 2.68 -3.83 -11.75
N GLY A 207 1.62 -3.75 -10.94
CA GLY A 207 0.83 -2.55 -10.72
C GLY A 207 -0.66 -2.78 -10.80
N GLU A 208 -1.38 -1.70 -10.60
CA GLU A 208 -2.84 -1.60 -10.50
C GLU A 208 -3.36 -0.37 -11.23
N ASN A 209 -4.65 -0.40 -11.51
CA ASN A 209 -5.47 0.77 -11.75
C ASN A 209 -6.72 0.63 -10.87
N THR A 210 -6.66 1.19 -9.66
CA THR A 210 -7.73 1.17 -8.65
C THR A 210 -8.61 2.42 -8.72
N ALA A 211 -9.83 2.28 -8.22
CA ALA A 211 -10.77 3.36 -7.95
C ALA A 211 -11.52 3.06 -6.64
N GLU A 212 -11.40 3.94 -5.65
CA GLU A 212 -12.18 3.85 -4.41
C GLU A 212 -13.49 4.63 -4.53
N PHE A 213 -14.54 4.16 -3.86
CA PHE A 213 -15.89 4.70 -3.94
C PHE A 213 -16.52 5.00 -2.57
N GLU A 214 -17.09 6.20 -2.44
CA GLU A 214 -17.89 6.63 -1.30
C GLU A 214 -19.33 6.87 -1.75
N ASN A 215 -20.31 6.23 -1.11
CA ASN A 215 -21.75 6.43 -1.41
C ASN A 215 -22.09 6.21 -2.91
N GLY A 216 -21.33 5.37 -3.63
CA GLY A 216 -21.47 5.13 -5.07
C GLY A 216 -20.86 6.20 -5.98
N LEU A 217 -20.04 7.13 -5.45
CA LEU A 217 -19.29 8.12 -6.21
C LEU A 217 -17.77 7.83 -6.10
N LEU A 218 -17.03 8.07 -7.17
CA LEU A 218 -15.56 7.99 -7.17
C LEU A 218 -14.98 8.96 -6.13
N ALA A 219 -14.26 8.43 -5.15
CA ALA A 219 -13.61 9.18 -4.09
C ALA A 219 -12.14 9.46 -4.40
N THR A 220 -11.37 8.42 -4.74
CA THR A 220 -9.95 8.54 -5.13
C THR A 220 -9.53 7.46 -6.15
N ILE A 221 -8.33 7.63 -6.69
CA ILE A 221 -7.59 6.66 -7.52
C ILE A 221 -6.14 6.49 -7.02
N GLU A 222 -5.83 6.99 -5.83
CA GLU A 222 -4.55 6.74 -5.15
C GLU A 222 -4.35 5.24 -4.90
N GLY A 223 -3.09 4.81 -4.70
CA GLY A 223 -2.69 3.42 -4.87
C GLY A 223 -2.18 3.17 -6.29
N SER A 224 -3.02 3.46 -7.30
CA SER A 224 -2.76 3.18 -8.73
C SER A 224 -1.31 3.47 -9.17
N PHE A 225 -0.55 2.41 -9.45
CA PHE A 225 0.83 2.48 -9.93
C PHE A 225 1.11 1.49 -11.06
N LEU A 226 2.15 1.73 -11.86
CA LEU A 226 2.59 0.79 -12.89
C LEU A 226 4.12 0.71 -12.94
N SER A 227 4.65 -0.51 -12.83
CA SER A 227 6.08 -0.82 -12.92
C SER A 227 6.71 -0.18 -14.18
N GLY A 228 7.76 0.63 -13.97
CA GLY A 228 8.46 1.37 -15.01
C GLY A 228 7.90 2.77 -15.31
N VAL A 229 6.76 3.16 -14.74
CA VAL A 229 6.27 4.55 -14.70
C VAL A 229 6.79 5.22 -13.42
N ASN A 230 7.11 6.51 -13.43
CA ASN A 230 7.58 7.30 -12.26
C ASN A 230 8.78 6.75 -11.45
N HIS A 231 9.48 5.73 -11.96
CA HIS A 231 10.47 4.88 -11.25
C HIS A 231 9.85 3.88 -10.24
N ASP A 232 8.54 3.66 -10.30
CA ASP A 232 7.81 2.63 -9.57
C ASP A 232 8.16 1.24 -10.09
N LYS A 233 8.07 0.22 -9.22
CA LYS A 233 8.68 -1.09 -9.46
C LYS A 233 7.78 -2.22 -8.99
N ALA A 234 7.66 -3.22 -9.87
CA ALA A 234 7.04 -4.49 -9.55
C ALA A 234 7.73 -5.16 -8.36
N GLY A 235 6.95 -5.80 -7.48
CA GLY A 235 7.46 -6.68 -6.44
C GLY A 235 6.89 -8.09 -6.56
N ILE A 236 7.18 -8.93 -5.57
CA ILE A 236 6.73 -10.33 -5.53
C ILE A 236 5.48 -10.39 -4.66
N ILE A 237 4.31 -10.73 -5.22
CA ILE A 237 3.10 -10.94 -4.41
C ILE A 237 3.17 -12.28 -3.67
N MET A 238 3.74 -13.32 -4.31
CA MET A 238 3.89 -14.67 -3.77
C MET A 238 5.18 -15.34 -4.28
N LYS A 239 6.00 -15.85 -3.37
CA LYS A 239 7.22 -16.60 -3.74
C LYS A 239 6.90 -17.99 -4.31
N ALA A 240 7.80 -18.54 -5.13
CA ALA A 240 7.77 -19.95 -5.54
C ALA A 240 8.00 -20.90 -4.36
N HIS A 241 9.00 -20.54 -3.54
CA HIS A 241 9.50 -21.30 -2.41
C HIS A 241 9.58 -20.39 -1.18
N PRO A 242 8.41 -20.05 -0.59
CA PRO A 242 8.35 -19.27 0.65
C PRO A 242 8.82 -20.12 1.84
N ALA A 243 9.46 -19.46 2.81
CA ALA A 243 9.91 -20.02 4.07
C ALA A 243 9.57 -19.07 5.24
N PRO A 244 9.24 -19.57 6.44
CA PRO A 244 8.96 -18.72 7.60
C PRO A 244 10.11 -17.74 7.90
N GLY A 245 9.78 -16.45 8.01
CA GLY A 245 10.74 -15.35 8.16
C GLY A 245 11.21 -14.70 6.85
N ASP A 246 10.79 -15.20 5.68
CA ASP A 246 10.93 -14.46 4.41
C ASP A 246 10.23 -13.10 4.52
N PHE A 247 10.99 -12.01 4.32
CA PHE A 247 10.45 -10.64 4.26
C PHE A 247 10.81 -10.00 2.92
N TYR A 248 9.80 -9.56 2.17
CA TYR A 248 9.95 -9.08 0.80
C TYR A 248 8.95 -7.96 0.47
N ARG A 249 9.25 -7.21 -0.59
CA ARG A 249 8.34 -6.21 -1.16
C ARG A 249 7.36 -6.86 -2.12
N GLN A 250 6.09 -6.52 -1.97
CA GLN A 250 5.04 -6.84 -2.95
C GLN A 250 5.00 -5.78 -4.05
N GLU A 251 5.45 -4.55 -3.75
CA GLU A 251 5.49 -3.41 -4.68
C GLU A 251 6.46 -2.28 -4.23
N PHE A 252 6.54 -1.22 -5.03
CA PHE A 252 7.19 0.05 -4.70
C PHE A 252 6.71 1.21 -5.60
N SER A 253 5.92 2.13 -5.05
CA SER A 253 5.56 3.44 -5.59
C SER A 253 5.64 4.48 -4.46
N LEU A 254 6.73 5.26 -4.42
CA LEU A 254 7.17 5.93 -3.19
C LEU A 254 6.21 7.02 -2.71
N GLY A 255 5.50 6.75 -1.61
CA GLY A 255 4.48 7.67 -1.05
C GLY A 255 3.12 7.58 -1.73
N ASN A 256 2.85 6.48 -2.45
CA ASN A 256 1.56 6.16 -3.07
C ASN A 256 1.14 4.71 -2.71
N ALA A 257 1.90 3.69 -3.17
CA ALA A 257 1.66 2.27 -2.88
C ALA A 257 2.97 1.57 -2.48
N GLU A 258 3.04 0.93 -1.31
CA GLU A 258 4.29 0.42 -0.72
C GLU A 258 4.17 -0.82 0.19
N ASP A 259 3.62 -1.91 -0.32
CA ASP A 259 3.46 -3.15 0.43
C ASP A 259 4.69 -4.05 0.63
N PHE A 260 4.73 -4.68 1.82
CA PHE A 260 5.66 -5.74 2.20
C PHE A 260 4.91 -6.96 2.76
N ALA A 261 5.42 -8.16 2.48
CA ALA A 261 4.95 -9.41 3.07
C ALA A 261 6.01 -10.07 3.96
N GLU A 262 5.55 -10.68 5.04
CA GLU A 262 6.32 -11.62 5.87
C GLU A 262 5.65 -12.99 5.88
N THR A 263 6.36 -14.05 5.46
CA THR A 263 5.85 -15.41 5.60
C THR A 263 5.91 -15.86 7.06
N LEU A 264 4.76 -16.17 7.66
CA LEU A 264 4.66 -16.63 9.05
C LEU A 264 4.71 -18.17 9.15
N ASN A 265 3.92 -18.87 8.33
CA ASN A 265 3.94 -20.34 8.25
C ASN A 265 3.46 -20.86 6.88
N LEU A 266 3.70 -22.16 6.64
CA LEU A 266 3.34 -22.88 5.42
C LEU A 266 2.26 -23.96 5.67
N ASN A 267 1.58 -23.91 6.83
CA ASN A 267 0.73 -24.96 7.37
C ASN A 267 -0.37 -24.36 8.27
N SER A 268 -1.31 -23.61 7.69
CA SER A 268 -2.49 -23.10 8.41
C SER A 268 -3.71 -24.04 8.33
#